data_AF-A0AA39XQ58-F1
#
_entry.id   AF-A0AA39XQ58-F1
#
_cell.length_a   1.000
_cell.length_b   1.000
_cell.length_c   1.000
_cell.angle_alpha   90.00
_cell.angle_beta   90.00
_cell.angle_gamma   90.00
#
_symmetry.space_group_name_H-M   'P 1'
#
loop_
_entity.id
_entity.type
_entity.pdbx_description
1 polymer ?
#
loop_
_entity_poly.entity_id
_entity_poly.type
_entity_poly.pdbx_seq_one_letter_code
_entity_poly.pdbx_strand_id
1 'polypeptide(L)'
;MTATSRGCRFRLPRPKTFLGLMSLQTGTELVSLALVFNKATGIYGLLALFTGYVFSALQLSMYILSVLALLSLAYCIPHIRKRPSHPFENLALAWLYTLDTAVNTVYTSVFAVTWYLASAHDPKGPAGGAETPDDASPSDGDVKTKAGAGVQETATSIALIIAFTLVRIYFSLVVMAHARMVLHRYVGEQEQQREDDDHPAGGVKNSDGLVPDVFAVGAPLGDGLKGRLGRIMVLVGRSYWLGGRKEDEEWARDVGSRFGSGSGGSGSGRRAGEFTSL
;
A
#
# COMPACT_ATOMS: atom_id res chain seq x y z
N MET A 1 36.07 -10.38 -12.50
CA MET A 1 34.96 -9.47 -12.82
C MET A 1 33.68 -10.08 -12.26
N THR A 2 33.33 -9.73 -11.02
CA THR A 2 32.13 -10.23 -10.34
C THR A 2 30.94 -9.40 -10.79
N ALA A 3 30.03 -10.02 -11.54
CA ALA A 3 28.77 -9.41 -11.94
C ALA A 3 27.92 -9.17 -10.69
N THR A 4 27.86 -7.92 -10.23
CA THR A 4 26.90 -7.48 -9.21
C THR A 4 25.51 -7.67 -9.80
N SER A 5 24.81 -8.71 -9.38
CA SER A 5 23.41 -8.93 -9.71
C SER A 5 22.64 -7.71 -9.22
N ARG A 6 22.28 -6.83 -10.17
CA ARG A 6 21.39 -5.69 -9.92
C ARG A 6 19.99 -6.25 -9.74
N GLY A 7 19.75 -6.87 -8.59
CA GLY A 7 18.41 -7.18 -8.14
C GLY A 7 17.56 -5.91 -8.21
N CYS A 8 16.35 -6.02 -8.75
CA CYS A 8 15.42 -4.90 -8.87
C CYS A 8 15.20 -4.28 -7.48
N ARG A 9 15.87 -3.16 -7.21
CA ARG A 9 15.76 -2.48 -5.92
C ARG A 9 14.41 -1.77 -5.89
N PHE A 10 13.38 -2.44 -5.38
CA PHE A 10 12.10 -1.82 -5.08
C PHE A 10 12.30 -0.76 -3.99
N ARG A 11 12.44 0.50 -4.43
CA ARG A 11 12.62 1.68 -3.58
C ARG A 11 11.24 2.18 -3.14
N LEU A 12 10.66 1.55 -2.13
CA LEU A 12 9.37 1.94 -1.55
C LEU A 12 9.54 3.05 -0.51
N PRO A 13 8.62 4.02 -0.45
CA PRO A 13 8.61 5.06 0.58
C PRO A 13 8.32 4.48 1.96
N ARG A 14 8.97 5.04 2.98
CA ARG A 14 9.00 4.50 4.34
C ARG A 14 8.48 5.53 5.34
N PRO A 15 7.17 5.53 5.67
CA PRO A 15 6.63 6.43 6.67
C PRO A 15 7.22 6.10 8.06
N LYS A 16 7.66 7.12 8.79
CA LYS A 16 8.14 6.99 10.19
C LYS A 16 7.02 7.16 11.22
N THR A 17 5.93 7.79 10.82
CA THR A 17 4.76 8.14 11.64
C THR A 17 3.49 7.98 10.82
N PHE A 18 2.38 7.64 11.47
CA PHE A 18 1.06 7.65 10.85
C PHE A 18 0.51 9.07 10.84
N LEU A 19 0.17 9.59 9.66
CA LEU A 19 -0.33 10.97 9.43
C LEU A 19 0.54 12.09 10.03
N GLY A 20 1.82 11.83 10.32
CA GLY A 20 2.72 12.80 10.96
C GLY A 20 2.50 13.01 12.47
N LEU A 21 1.43 12.45 13.04
CA LEU A 21 1.01 12.73 14.42
C LEU A 21 1.04 11.50 15.33
N MET A 22 0.83 10.30 14.77
CA MET A 22 0.65 9.08 15.55
C MET A 22 1.75 8.05 15.30
N SER A 23 1.91 7.13 16.25
CA SER A 23 2.82 5.99 16.10
C SER A 23 2.37 5.07 14.95
N LEU A 24 3.31 4.40 14.27
CA LEU A 24 2.99 3.38 13.26
C LEU A 24 2.15 2.23 13.82
N GLN A 25 2.27 1.95 15.13
CA GLN A 25 1.43 0.97 15.82
C GLN A 25 -0.03 1.39 15.79
N THR A 26 -0.33 2.57 16.32
CA THR A 26 -1.69 3.10 16.39
C THR A 26 -2.29 3.20 14.98
N GLY A 27 -1.49 3.66 14.01
CA GLY A 27 -1.89 3.66 12.60
C GLY A 27 -2.24 2.27 12.08
N THR A 28 -1.42 1.25 12.34
CA THR A 28 -1.66 -0.14 11.90
C THR A 28 -2.91 -0.74 12.56
N GLU A 29 -3.15 -0.45 13.83
CA GLU A 29 -4.36 -0.87 14.55
C GLU A 29 -5.61 -0.23 13.92
N LEU A 30 -5.60 1.08 13.69
CA LEU A 30 -6.70 1.81 13.04
C LEU A 30 -6.95 1.31 11.62
N VAL A 31 -5.90 1.11 10.83
CA VAL A 31 -5.98 0.57 9.47
C VAL A 31 -6.56 -0.84 9.46
N SER A 32 -6.17 -1.68 10.41
CA SER A 32 -6.70 -3.04 10.55
C SER A 32 -8.17 -3.02 10.94
N LEU A 33 -8.58 -2.16 11.88
CA LEU A 33 -9.98 -1.99 12.27
C LEU A 33 -10.83 -1.47 11.11
N ALA A 34 -10.33 -0.49 10.35
CA ALA A 34 -11.00 0.02 9.16
C ALA A 34 -11.17 -1.09 8.10
N LEU A 35 -10.17 -1.95 7.94
CA LEU A 35 -10.25 -3.08 7.00
C LEU A 35 -11.26 -4.14 7.46
N VAL A 36 -11.31 -4.47 8.77
CA VAL A 36 -12.33 -5.35 9.34
C VAL A 36 -13.72 -4.81 9.04
N PHE A 37 -13.95 -3.52 9.32
CA PHE A 37 -15.24 -2.89 9.08
C PHE A 37 -15.62 -2.93 7.59
N ASN A 38 -14.69 -2.59 6.69
CA ASN A 38 -14.89 -2.64 5.24
C ASN A 38 -15.19 -4.07 4.72
N LYS A 39 -14.61 -5.10 5.33
CA LYS A 39 -14.91 -6.49 4.94
C LYS A 39 -16.20 -7.01 5.55
N ALA A 40 -16.53 -6.58 6.76
CA ALA A 40 -17.80 -6.89 7.41
C ALA A 40 -18.98 -6.31 6.62
N THR A 41 -18.88 -5.07 6.13
CA THR A 41 -19.91 -4.49 5.23
C THR A 41 -20.09 -5.32 3.95
N GLY A 42 -19.01 -5.84 3.38
CA GLY A 42 -19.05 -6.78 2.26
C GLY A 42 -19.78 -8.10 2.56
N ILE A 43 -19.71 -8.59 3.81
CA ILE A 43 -20.43 -9.81 4.23
C ILE A 43 -21.95 -9.60 4.23
N TYR A 44 -22.44 -8.39 4.56
CA TYR A 44 -23.87 -8.10 4.43
C TYR A 44 -24.34 -8.24 2.97
N GLY A 45 -23.47 -8.01 1.98
CA GLY A 45 -23.76 -8.30 0.57
C GLY A 45 -23.99 -9.78 0.25
N LEU A 46 -23.39 -10.71 1.01
CA LEU A 46 -23.65 -12.15 0.86
C LEU A 46 -25.04 -12.55 1.37
N LEU A 47 -25.70 -11.75 2.22
CA LEU A 47 -27.06 -12.05 2.65
C LEU A 47 -28.04 -12.08 1.48
N ALA A 48 -27.74 -11.34 0.38
CA ALA A 48 -28.51 -11.41 -0.85
C ALA A 48 -28.50 -12.82 -1.50
N LEU A 49 -27.51 -13.66 -1.19
CA LEU A 49 -27.50 -15.07 -1.62
C LEU A 49 -28.65 -15.85 -0.96
N PHE A 50 -28.95 -15.57 0.31
CA PHE A 50 -30.05 -16.21 1.03
C PHE A 50 -31.43 -15.73 0.56
N THR A 51 -31.51 -14.57 -0.11
CA THR A 51 -32.74 -14.08 -0.74
C THR A 51 -32.94 -14.60 -2.17
N GLY A 52 -32.05 -15.48 -2.67
CA GLY A 52 -32.16 -16.12 -3.98
C GLY A 52 -31.46 -15.36 -5.13
N TYR A 53 -30.60 -14.38 -4.83
CA TYR A 53 -29.85 -13.68 -5.87
C TYR A 53 -28.78 -14.58 -6.52
N VAL A 54 -28.76 -14.62 -7.86
CA VAL A 54 -27.80 -15.43 -8.63
C VAL A 54 -26.57 -14.58 -8.93
N PHE A 55 -25.43 -14.91 -8.32
CA PHE A 55 -24.20 -14.15 -8.51
C PHE A 55 -23.46 -14.56 -9.78
N SER A 56 -22.81 -13.59 -10.43
CA SER A 56 -21.75 -13.87 -11.40
C SER A 56 -20.53 -14.47 -10.71
N ALA A 57 -19.81 -15.38 -11.39
CA ALA A 57 -18.63 -16.04 -10.86
C ALA A 57 -17.55 -15.07 -10.35
N LEU A 58 -17.42 -13.91 -11.01
CA LEU A 58 -16.47 -12.84 -10.64
C LEU A 58 -16.87 -12.12 -9.35
N GLN A 59 -18.17 -11.98 -9.11
CA GLN A 59 -18.69 -11.39 -7.89
C GLN A 59 -18.54 -12.36 -6.70
N LEU A 60 -18.80 -13.64 -6.94
CA LEU A 60 -18.60 -14.70 -5.94
C LEU A 60 -17.12 -14.82 -5.53
N SER A 61 -16.18 -14.75 -6.48
CA SER A 61 -14.74 -14.80 -6.16
C SER A 61 -14.28 -13.60 -5.34
N MET A 62 -14.80 -12.40 -5.61
CA MET A 62 -14.53 -11.21 -4.80
C MET A 62 -15.00 -11.38 -3.36
N TYR A 63 -16.19 -11.94 -3.17
CA TYR A 63 -16.76 -12.20 -1.85
C TYR A 63 -15.98 -13.27 -1.07
N ILE A 64 -15.61 -14.39 -1.71
CA ILE A 64 -14.81 -15.45 -1.09
C ILE A 64 -13.45 -14.91 -0.64
N LEU A 65 -12.76 -14.15 -1.50
CA LEU A 65 -11.49 -13.52 -1.15
C LEU A 65 -11.66 -12.50 -0.02
N SER A 66 -12.80 -11.80 0.04
CA SER A 66 -13.09 -10.89 1.12
C SER A 66 -13.23 -11.60 2.47
N VAL A 67 -13.96 -12.71 2.51
CA VAL A 67 -14.11 -13.55 3.72
C VAL A 67 -12.77 -14.14 4.16
N LEU A 68 -11.97 -14.70 3.24
CA LEU A 68 -10.65 -15.24 3.57
C LEU A 68 -9.71 -14.19 4.17
N ALA A 69 -9.71 -12.99 3.61
CA ALA A 69 -8.92 -11.89 4.15
C ALA A 69 -9.44 -11.41 5.51
N LEU A 70 -10.76 -11.43 5.75
CA LEU A 70 -11.32 -11.11 7.06
C LEU A 70 -10.91 -12.15 8.12
N LEU A 71 -11.00 -13.45 7.81
CA LEU A 71 -10.59 -14.52 8.72
C LEU A 71 -9.09 -14.43 9.05
N SER A 72 -8.27 -14.17 8.02
CA SER A 72 -6.82 -13.99 8.20
C SER A 72 -6.51 -12.76 9.07
N LEU A 73 -7.24 -11.66 8.87
CA LEU A 73 -7.08 -10.44 9.67
C LEU A 73 -7.51 -10.63 11.12
N ALA A 74 -8.63 -11.32 11.35
CA ALA A 74 -9.12 -11.66 12.68
C ALA A 74 -8.12 -12.53 13.46
N TYR A 75 -7.40 -13.43 12.77
CA TYR A 75 -6.31 -14.21 13.35
C TYR A 75 -5.07 -13.35 13.70
N CYS A 76 -4.71 -12.40 12.84
CA CYS A 76 -3.54 -11.56 13.02
C CYS A 76 -3.71 -10.47 14.10
N ILE A 77 -4.89 -9.84 14.22
CA ILE A 77 -5.16 -8.73 15.16
C ILE A 77 -4.74 -9.00 16.61
N PRO A 78 -5.09 -10.12 17.26
CA PRO A 78 -4.70 -10.36 18.65
C PRO A 78 -3.19 -10.47 18.87
N HIS A 79 -2.43 -10.80 17.82
CA HIS A 79 -0.96 -10.90 17.86
C HIS A 79 -0.26 -9.53 17.74
N ILE A 80 -0.93 -8.51 17.21
CA ILE A 80 -0.39 -7.14 17.09
C ILE A 80 -0.14 -6.50 18.47
N ARG A 81 -0.91 -6.91 19.49
CA ARG A 81 -0.87 -6.33 20.85
C ARG A 81 0.22 -6.95 21.75
N LYS A 82 0.83 -8.09 21.38
CA LYS A 82 1.76 -8.87 22.24
C LYS A 82 3.25 -8.71 21.87
N ARG A 83 3.70 -7.52 21.45
CA ARG A 83 5.10 -7.27 21.02
C ARG A 83 6.09 -7.72 22.11
N PRO A 84 7.23 -8.39 21.82
CA PRO A 84 7.97 -8.53 20.55
C PRO A 84 8.03 -9.95 19.93
N SER A 85 7.32 -10.93 20.49
CA SER A 85 7.52 -12.37 20.22
C SER A 85 6.99 -12.93 18.89
N HIS A 86 6.37 -12.09 18.04
CA HIS A 86 5.64 -12.52 16.85
C HIS A 86 5.95 -11.70 15.56
N PRO A 87 7.21 -11.73 15.06
CA PRO A 87 7.58 -10.99 13.84
C PRO A 87 6.97 -11.60 12.56
N PHE A 88 6.70 -12.91 12.53
CA PHE A 88 6.04 -13.58 11.41
C PHE A 88 4.62 -13.07 11.18
N GLU A 89 3.82 -12.97 12.24
CA GLU A 89 2.42 -12.58 12.17
C GLU A 89 2.27 -11.12 11.69
N ASN A 90 3.19 -10.23 12.08
CA ASN A 90 3.23 -8.86 11.59
C ASN A 90 3.64 -8.77 10.12
N LEU A 91 4.60 -9.59 9.69
CA LEU A 91 4.98 -9.71 8.28
C LEU A 91 3.81 -10.26 7.44
N ALA A 92 3.11 -11.26 7.97
CA ALA A 92 1.90 -11.83 7.36
C ALA A 92 0.80 -10.80 7.20
N LEU A 93 0.56 -9.98 8.22
CA LEU A 93 -0.40 -8.88 8.16
C LEU A 93 -0.06 -7.88 7.05
N ALA A 94 1.20 -7.49 6.92
CA ALA A 94 1.63 -6.54 5.89
C ALA A 94 1.41 -7.08 4.47
N TRP A 95 1.74 -8.35 4.24
CA TRP A 95 1.49 -9.00 2.96
C TRP A 95 0.01 -9.21 2.69
N LEU A 96 -0.78 -9.58 3.71
CA LEU A 96 -2.23 -9.72 3.60
C LEU A 96 -2.86 -8.39 3.16
N TYR A 97 -2.48 -7.28 3.80
CA TYR A 97 -3.00 -5.95 3.46
C TYR A 97 -2.59 -5.52 2.04
N THR A 98 -1.34 -5.80 1.66
CA THR A 98 -0.81 -5.47 0.33
C THR A 98 -1.54 -6.26 -0.77
N LEU A 99 -1.71 -7.57 -0.57
CA LEU A 99 -2.42 -8.43 -1.51
C LEU A 99 -3.91 -8.09 -1.58
N ASP A 100 -4.55 -7.84 -0.44
CA ASP A 100 -5.94 -7.40 -0.40
C ASP A 100 -6.14 -6.08 -1.15
N THR A 101 -5.23 -5.12 -0.96
CA THR A 101 -5.26 -3.85 -1.69
C THR A 101 -5.11 -4.07 -3.18
N ALA A 102 -4.13 -4.88 -3.61
CA ALA A 102 -3.91 -5.19 -5.02
C ALA A 102 -5.13 -5.87 -5.66
N VAL A 103 -5.71 -6.86 -4.99
CA VAL A 103 -6.91 -7.56 -5.44
C VAL A 103 -8.09 -6.59 -5.57
N ASN A 104 -8.33 -5.77 -4.54
CA ASN A 104 -9.39 -4.76 -4.59
C ASN A 104 -9.16 -3.75 -5.72
N THR A 105 -7.94 -3.27 -5.94
CA THR A 105 -7.61 -2.36 -7.03
C THR A 105 -7.86 -2.98 -8.39
N VAL A 106 -7.51 -4.27 -8.58
CA VAL A 106 -7.80 -4.99 -9.84
C VAL A 106 -9.30 -5.09 -10.06
N TYR A 107 -10.09 -5.51 -9.06
CA TYR A 107 -11.54 -5.58 -9.18
C TYR A 107 -12.18 -4.21 -9.44
N THR A 108 -11.73 -3.17 -8.73
CA THR A 108 -12.19 -1.79 -8.97
C THR A 108 -11.86 -1.33 -10.39
N SER A 109 -10.68 -1.67 -10.92
CA SER A 109 -10.28 -1.32 -12.29
C SER A 109 -11.13 -2.06 -13.32
N VAL A 110 -11.34 -3.36 -13.15
CA VAL A 110 -12.20 -4.17 -14.03
C VAL A 110 -13.63 -3.63 -14.03
N PHE A 111 -14.16 -3.31 -12.85
CA PHE A 111 -15.49 -2.69 -12.72
C PHE A 111 -15.54 -1.33 -13.44
N ALA A 112 -14.56 -0.45 -13.21
CA ALA A 112 -14.52 0.87 -13.83
C ALA A 112 -14.43 0.81 -15.36
N VAL A 113 -13.60 -0.10 -15.90
CA VAL A 113 -13.48 -0.31 -17.36
C VAL A 113 -14.78 -0.87 -17.93
N THR A 114 -15.37 -1.87 -17.29
CA THR A 114 -16.64 -2.47 -17.74
C THR A 114 -17.76 -1.43 -17.74
N TRP A 115 -17.84 -0.62 -16.69
CA TRP A 115 -18.80 0.47 -16.58
C TRP A 115 -18.57 1.54 -17.65
N TYR A 116 -17.32 1.94 -17.88
CA TYR A 116 -16.98 2.94 -18.89
C TYR A 116 -17.37 2.48 -20.30
N LEU A 117 -17.08 1.22 -20.64
CA LEU A 117 -17.48 0.65 -21.93
C LEU A 117 -19.00 0.57 -22.06
N ALA A 118 -19.73 0.18 -21.01
CA ALA A 118 -21.20 0.16 -21.04
C ALA A 118 -21.80 1.57 -21.25
N SER A 119 -21.27 2.59 -20.56
CA SER A 119 -21.69 3.98 -20.72
C SER A 119 -21.36 4.57 -22.10
N ALA A 120 -20.36 4.03 -22.80
CA ALA A 120 -20.05 4.44 -24.18
C ALA A 120 -21.07 3.89 -25.21
N HIS A 121 -21.76 2.80 -24.88
CA HIS A 121 -22.75 2.18 -25.75
C HIS A 121 -24.20 2.66 -25.49
N ASP A 122 -24.47 3.27 -24.33
CA ASP A 122 -25.78 3.86 -24.00
C ASP A 122 -25.61 5.24 -23.33
N PRO A 123 -25.92 6.37 -24.02
CA PRO A 123 -25.77 7.71 -23.47
C PRO A 123 -26.74 8.03 -22.32
N LYS A 124 -27.71 7.16 -22.01
CA LYS A 124 -28.52 7.26 -20.78
C LYS A 124 -27.85 6.62 -19.56
N GLY A 125 -26.78 5.85 -19.74
CA GLY A 125 -25.99 5.24 -18.67
C GLY A 125 -26.73 4.16 -17.86
N PRO A 126 -26.02 3.19 -17.23
CA PRO A 126 -26.66 2.15 -16.42
C PRO A 126 -27.34 2.67 -15.14
N ALA A 127 -27.10 3.94 -14.78
CA ALA A 127 -27.62 4.61 -13.59
C ALA A 127 -28.63 5.72 -13.91
N GLY A 128 -28.93 6.00 -15.19
CA GLY A 128 -29.82 7.10 -15.62
C GLY A 128 -31.25 6.68 -15.96
N GLY A 129 -31.66 5.47 -15.57
CA GLY A 129 -33.06 5.02 -15.63
C GLY A 129 -33.90 5.55 -14.47
N ALA A 130 -33.73 6.81 -14.05
CA ALA A 130 -34.76 7.48 -13.27
C ALA A 130 -35.81 7.95 -14.27
N GLU A 131 -36.90 7.17 -14.39
CA GLU A 131 -38.11 7.59 -15.10
C GLU A 131 -38.52 8.96 -14.55
N THR A 132 -38.22 10.01 -15.31
CA THR A 132 -38.79 11.32 -15.07
C THR A 132 -40.22 11.20 -15.61
N PRO A 133 -41.27 11.40 -14.79
CA PRO A 133 -42.63 11.39 -15.29
C PRO A 133 -42.73 12.40 -16.43
N ASP A 134 -43.25 11.94 -17.56
CA ASP A 134 -43.50 12.74 -18.76
C ASP A 134 -44.53 13.84 -18.46
N ASP A 135 -44.10 14.97 -17.90
CA ASP A 135 -44.85 16.23 -18.03
C ASP A 135 -43.96 17.47 -17.77
N ALA A 136 -43.33 17.98 -18.83
CA ALA A 136 -43.01 19.40 -18.95
C ALA A 136 -42.60 19.74 -20.40
N SER A 137 -43.35 20.67 -21.00
CA SER A 137 -43.14 21.28 -22.32
C SER A 137 -41.70 21.76 -22.57
N PRO A 138 -41.24 21.79 -23.85
CA PRO A 138 -39.88 22.18 -24.16
C PRO A 138 -39.72 23.71 -24.10
N SER A 139 -39.05 24.21 -23.07
CA SER A 139 -38.45 25.54 -23.12
C SER A 139 -37.06 25.43 -23.73
N ASP A 140 -36.92 25.95 -24.94
CA ASP A 140 -35.66 26.21 -25.64
C ASP A 140 -34.71 27.00 -24.71
N GLY A 141 -33.53 26.47 -24.41
CA GLY A 141 -32.52 27.26 -23.67
C GLY A 141 -31.33 26.55 -23.02
N ASP A 142 -31.33 25.23 -22.77
CA ASP A 142 -30.31 24.67 -21.87
C ASP A 142 -29.77 23.27 -22.20
N VAL A 143 -29.57 22.99 -23.49
CA VAL A 143 -28.96 21.71 -23.94
C VAL A 143 -27.46 21.63 -23.63
N LYS A 144 -26.79 22.77 -23.34
CA LYS A 144 -25.33 22.80 -23.09
C LYS A 144 -24.94 22.44 -21.66
N THR A 145 -25.88 22.45 -20.72
CA THR A 145 -25.62 22.27 -19.27
C THR A 145 -25.72 20.79 -18.84
N LYS A 146 -26.51 19.97 -19.52
CA LYS A 146 -26.66 18.52 -19.20
C LYS A 146 -25.49 17.65 -19.66
N ALA A 147 -24.85 17.96 -20.79
CA ALA A 147 -23.66 17.24 -21.26
C ALA A 147 -22.44 17.49 -20.36
N GLY A 148 -22.32 18.70 -19.79
CA GLY A 148 -21.28 19.03 -18.81
C GLY A 148 -21.53 18.39 -17.44
N ALA A 149 -22.78 18.27 -17.01
CA ALA A 149 -23.15 17.63 -15.75
C ALA A 149 -22.77 16.13 -15.72
N GLY A 150 -23.08 15.36 -16.77
CA GLY A 150 -22.73 13.93 -16.83
C GLY A 150 -21.22 13.67 -16.90
N VAL A 151 -20.47 14.53 -17.58
CA VAL A 151 -19.00 14.48 -17.61
C VAL A 151 -18.41 14.85 -16.25
N GLN A 152 -18.98 15.84 -15.55
CA GLN A 152 -18.53 16.26 -14.23
C GLN A 152 -18.82 15.21 -13.14
N GLU A 153 -19.97 14.53 -13.21
CA GLU A 153 -20.31 13.42 -12.30
C GLU A 153 -19.38 12.21 -12.51
N THR A 154 -19.04 11.89 -13.76
CA THR A 154 -18.08 10.83 -14.11
C THR A 154 -16.65 11.20 -13.67
N ALA A 155 -16.23 12.45 -13.86
CA ALA A 155 -14.92 12.91 -13.41
C ALA A 155 -14.80 12.89 -11.88
N THR A 156 -15.86 13.27 -11.17
CA THR A 156 -15.92 13.26 -9.70
C THR A 156 -15.82 11.83 -9.17
N SER A 157 -16.58 10.88 -9.73
CA SER A 157 -16.52 9.48 -9.31
C SER A 157 -15.16 8.84 -9.58
N ILE A 158 -14.53 9.10 -10.74
CA ILE A 158 -13.16 8.64 -11.04
C ILE A 158 -12.15 9.25 -10.07
N ALA A 159 -12.25 10.56 -9.79
CA ALA A 159 -11.37 11.23 -8.84
C ALA A 159 -11.49 10.62 -7.44
N LEU A 160 -12.71 10.29 -7.00
CA LEU A 160 -12.94 9.60 -5.73
C LEU A 160 -12.32 8.19 -5.74
N ILE A 161 -12.49 7.40 -6.81
CA ILE A 161 -11.87 6.07 -6.94
C ILE A 161 -10.35 6.17 -6.82
N ILE A 162 -9.72 7.12 -7.51
CA ILE A 162 -8.27 7.35 -7.43
C ILE A 162 -7.87 7.76 -6.01
N ALA A 163 -8.56 8.73 -5.42
CA ALA A 163 -8.28 9.20 -4.06
C ALA A 163 -8.36 8.07 -3.03
N PHE A 164 -9.43 7.27 -3.06
CA PHE A 164 -9.58 6.10 -2.18
C PHE A 164 -8.50 5.05 -2.42
N THR A 165 -8.09 4.84 -3.68
CA THR A 165 -7.01 3.91 -4.02
C THR A 165 -5.67 4.39 -3.47
N LEU A 166 -5.38 5.69 -3.58
CA LEU A 166 -4.16 6.28 -3.02
C LEU A 166 -4.13 6.19 -1.49
N VAL A 167 -5.26 6.41 -0.82
CA VAL A 167 -5.39 6.22 0.64
C VAL A 167 -5.09 4.77 1.02
N ARG A 168 -5.61 3.78 0.28
CA ARG A 168 -5.32 2.36 0.54
C ARG A 168 -3.85 2.00 0.31
N ILE A 169 -3.23 2.55 -0.73
CA ILE A 169 -1.80 2.38 -0.98
C ILE A 169 -0.99 2.97 0.18
N TYR A 170 -1.35 4.17 0.67
CA TYR A 170 -0.71 4.77 1.84
C TYR A 170 -0.85 3.88 3.08
N PHE A 171 -2.03 3.35 3.35
CA PHE A 171 -2.24 2.41 4.45
C PHE A 171 -1.40 1.14 4.31
N SER A 172 -1.25 0.60 3.09
CA SER A 172 -0.36 -0.54 2.84
C SER A 172 1.09 -0.23 3.21
N LEU A 173 1.57 0.96 2.82
CA LEU A 173 2.92 1.42 3.15
C LEU A 173 3.12 1.57 4.67
N VAL A 174 2.10 2.08 5.39
CA VAL A 174 2.13 2.19 6.85
C VAL A 174 2.26 0.81 7.52
N VAL A 175 1.44 -0.16 7.11
CA VAL A 175 1.47 -1.52 7.68
C VAL A 175 2.80 -2.22 7.34
N MET A 176 3.31 -2.05 6.12
CA MET A 176 4.63 -2.58 5.74
C MET A 176 5.77 -1.94 6.55
N ALA A 177 5.74 -0.62 6.76
CA ALA A 177 6.74 0.07 7.58
C ALA A 177 6.68 -0.40 9.04
N HIS A 178 5.47 -0.65 9.55
CA HIS A 178 5.25 -1.19 10.87
C HIS A 178 5.84 -2.60 11.03
N ALA A 179 5.53 -3.51 10.10
CA ALA A 179 6.05 -4.88 10.12
C ALA A 179 7.58 -4.91 10.04
N ARG A 180 8.17 -4.04 9.21
CA ARG A 180 9.62 -3.88 9.14
C ARG A 180 10.22 -3.39 10.45
N MET A 181 9.59 -2.41 11.11
CA MET A 181 10.03 -1.94 12.42
C MET A 181 10.04 -3.07 13.46
N VAL A 182 9.02 -3.95 13.45
CA VAL A 182 8.97 -5.12 14.35
C VAL A 182 10.10 -6.10 14.02
N LEU A 183 10.35 -6.36 12.73
CA LEU A 183 11.43 -7.25 12.30
C LEU A 183 12.81 -6.75 12.73
N HIS A 184 13.10 -5.45 12.52
CA HIS A 184 14.37 -4.84 12.91
C HIS A 184 14.57 -4.80 14.43
N ARG A 185 13.50 -4.57 15.20
CA ARG A 185 13.57 -4.64 16.67
C ARG A 185 13.88 -6.04 17.17
N TYR A 186 13.23 -7.06 16.59
CA TYR A 186 13.47 -8.46 16.94
C TYR A 186 14.93 -8.88 16.67
N VAL A 187 15.51 -8.46 15.55
CA VAL A 187 16.93 -8.71 15.24
C VAL A 187 17.84 -8.03 16.27
N GLY A 188 17.58 -6.76 16.60
CA GLY A 188 18.39 -6.04 17.59
C GLY A 188 18.34 -6.66 18.99
N GLU A 189 17.17 -7.12 19.44
CA GLU A 189 17.02 -7.83 20.72
C GLU A 189 17.79 -9.16 20.75
N GLN A 190 17.77 -9.92 19.64
CA GLN A 190 18.54 -11.16 19.48
C GLN A 190 20.06 -10.94 19.49
N GLU A 191 20.53 -9.87 18.83
CA GLU A 191 21.94 -9.51 18.82
C GLU A 191 22.42 -9.15 20.22
N GLN A 192 21.67 -8.32 20.94
CA GLN A 192 22.01 -7.91 22.30
C GLN A 192 22.01 -9.10 23.27
N GLN A 193 21.04 -10.00 23.17
CA GLN A 193 21.00 -11.20 24.01
C GLN A 193 22.17 -12.16 23.74
N ARG A 194 22.70 -12.21 22.51
CA ARG A 194 23.90 -13.00 22.19
C ARG A 194 25.20 -12.37 22.69
N GLU A 195 25.26 -11.04 22.81
CA GLU A 195 26.43 -10.33 23.36
C GLU A 195 26.55 -10.54 24.88
N ASP A 196 25.42 -10.65 25.58
CA ASP A 196 25.38 -10.88 27.03
C ASP A 196 25.81 -12.31 27.44
N ASP A 197 25.71 -13.30 26.53
CA ASP A 197 25.98 -14.74 26.79
C ASP A 197 27.46 -15.18 26.59
N ASP A 198 28.42 -14.25 26.57
CA ASP A 198 29.90 -14.46 26.60
C ASP A 198 30.50 -15.39 25.51
N HIS A 199 29.79 -15.58 24.39
CA HIS A 199 30.33 -16.27 23.21
C HIS A 199 30.58 -15.25 22.08
N PRO A 200 31.83 -14.81 21.86
CA PRO A 200 32.14 -13.88 20.78
C PRO A 200 32.17 -14.64 19.45
N ALA A 201 31.01 -15.08 18.98
CA ALA A 201 30.83 -15.38 17.56
C ALA A 201 30.74 -14.02 16.86
N GLY A 202 31.91 -13.49 16.48
CA GLY A 202 32.04 -12.25 15.73
C GLY A 202 30.96 -12.16 14.68
N GLY A 203 30.06 -11.18 14.86
CA GLY A 203 28.88 -11.04 14.04
C GLY A 203 29.26 -11.16 12.58
N VAL A 204 28.63 -12.11 11.87
CA VAL A 204 28.78 -12.24 10.43
C VAL A 204 28.27 -10.94 9.84
N LYS A 205 29.17 -9.98 9.66
CA LYS A 205 28.93 -8.77 8.89
C LYS A 205 28.66 -9.25 7.48
N ASN A 206 27.38 -9.36 7.13
CA ASN A 206 26.99 -9.54 5.75
C ASN A 206 27.67 -8.41 4.95
N SER A 207 28.50 -8.80 3.98
CA SER A 207 29.18 -7.89 3.05
C SER A 207 28.22 -6.94 2.34
N ASP A 208 26.94 -7.29 2.33
CA ASP A 208 25.89 -6.66 1.54
C ASP A 208 25.16 -5.54 2.31
N GLY A 209 25.56 -5.21 3.56
CA GLY A 209 24.93 -4.13 4.34
C GLY A 209 23.51 -4.44 4.84
N LEU A 210 23.10 -5.69 4.72
CA LEU A 210 21.77 -6.22 5.00
C LEU A 210 21.70 -6.81 6.41
N VAL A 211 20.63 -6.53 7.18
CA VAL A 211 20.43 -7.16 8.50
C VAL A 211 20.25 -8.67 8.37
N PRO A 212 20.66 -9.47 9.38
CA PRO A 212 20.47 -10.92 9.40
C PRO A 212 19.02 -11.34 9.13
N ASP A 213 18.85 -12.39 8.34
CA ASP A 213 17.52 -12.92 8.00
C ASP A 213 16.99 -13.79 9.15
N VAL A 214 15.91 -13.33 9.78
CA VAL A 214 15.25 -13.98 10.92
C VAL A 214 14.62 -15.32 10.56
N PHE A 215 14.35 -15.58 9.27
CA PHE A 215 13.70 -16.81 8.79
C PHE A 215 14.67 -17.76 8.08
N ALA A 216 15.97 -17.46 8.08
CA ALA A 216 17.00 -18.32 7.48
C ALA A 216 17.01 -19.71 8.13
N VAL A 217 17.49 -20.72 7.38
CA VAL A 217 17.63 -22.08 7.91
C VAL A 217 18.62 -22.06 9.08
N GLY A 218 18.19 -22.55 10.25
CA GLY A 218 18.96 -22.48 11.49
C GLY A 218 18.74 -21.22 12.34
N ALA A 219 17.90 -20.28 11.88
CA ALA A 219 17.45 -19.16 12.70
C ALA A 219 16.27 -19.57 13.61
N PRO A 220 16.02 -18.88 14.75
CA PRO A 220 14.97 -19.24 15.70
C PRO A 220 13.55 -19.30 15.11
N LEU A 221 13.28 -18.52 14.05
CA LEU A 221 12.02 -18.54 13.33
C LEU A 221 12.10 -19.23 11.95
N GLY A 222 13.23 -19.87 11.64
CA GLY A 222 13.48 -20.53 10.36
C GLY A 222 12.78 -21.89 10.20
N ASP A 223 12.31 -22.46 11.32
CA ASP A 223 11.76 -23.81 11.36
C ASP A 223 10.30 -23.90 10.92
N GLY A 224 9.95 -25.06 10.36
CA GLY A 224 8.60 -25.40 9.95
C GLY A 224 8.02 -24.57 8.79
N LEU A 225 6.69 -24.63 8.67
CA LEU A 225 5.96 -23.96 7.59
C LEU A 225 6.00 -22.43 7.71
N LYS A 226 6.01 -21.92 8.94
CA LYS A 226 6.16 -20.49 9.23
C LYS A 226 7.50 -19.96 8.73
N GLY A 227 8.61 -20.65 9.01
CA GLY A 227 9.93 -20.25 8.51
C GLY A 227 10.03 -20.30 6.98
N ARG A 228 9.46 -21.34 6.35
CA ARG A 228 9.40 -21.42 4.87
C ARG A 228 8.60 -20.27 4.26
N LEU A 229 7.45 -19.93 4.83
CA LEU A 229 6.65 -18.81 4.34
C LEU A 229 7.36 -17.48 4.60
N GLY A 230 7.92 -17.28 5.79
CA GLY A 230 8.70 -16.09 6.14
C GLY A 230 9.86 -15.83 5.17
N ARG A 231 10.60 -16.87 4.76
CA ARG A 231 11.64 -16.74 3.72
C ARG A 231 11.10 -16.26 2.39
N ILE A 232 9.96 -16.79 1.92
CA ILE A 232 9.34 -16.34 0.67
C ILE A 232 8.92 -14.87 0.79
N MET A 233 8.31 -14.49 1.93
CA MET A 233 7.82 -13.14 2.19
C MET A 233 8.93 -12.10 2.27
N VAL A 234 10.08 -12.47 2.85
CA VAL A 234 11.27 -11.62 2.92
C VAL A 234 12.02 -11.61 1.60
N LEU A 235 12.03 -12.71 0.84
CA LEU A 235 12.64 -12.77 -0.49
C LEU A 235 12.01 -11.74 -1.44
N VAL A 236 10.68 -11.64 -1.41
CA VAL A 236 9.98 -10.61 -2.16
C VAL A 236 10.20 -9.25 -1.48
N GLY A 237 11.02 -8.40 -2.09
CA GLY A 237 11.43 -7.13 -1.49
C GLY A 237 12.53 -7.28 -0.44
N ARG A 238 13.47 -8.22 -0.62
CA ARG A 238 14.60 -8.47 0.31
C ARG A 238 15.32 -7.20 0.77
N SER A 239 15.62 -6.28 -0.15
CA SER A 239 16.24 -4.98 0.17
C SER A 239 15.32 -4.06 0.98
N TYR A 240 14.01 -4.20 0.84
CA TYR A 240 13.07 -3.45 1.65
C TYR A 240 13.01 -3.99 3.08
N TRP A 241 12.86 -5.31 3.26
CA TRP A 241 12.71 -5.91 4.59
C TRP A 241 14.01 -5.91 5.38
N LEU A 242 15.10 -6.39 4.76
CA LEU A 242 16.38 -6.58 5.41
C LEU A 242 17.36 -5.42 5.18
N GLY A 243 16.98 -4.38 4.44
CA GLY A 243 17.83 -3.21 4.23
C GLY A 243 18.21 -2.55 5.55
N GLY A 244 19.49 -2.22 5.75
CA GLY A 244 20.00 -1.61 6.97
C GLY A 244 19.81 -0.09 7.03
N ARG A 245 20.05 0.53 8.20
CA ARG A 245 19.91 1.98 8.43
C ARG A 245 20.66 2.85 7.41
N LYS A 246 21.82 2.38 6.91
CA LYS A 246 22.61 3.08 5.90
C LYS A 246 21.88 3.20 4.57
N GLU A 247 21.26 2.12 4.09
CA GLU A 247 20.47 2.15 2.84
C GLU A 247 19.24 3.07 2.97
N ASP A 248 18.66 3.14 4.17
CA ASP A 248 17.53 4.02 4.48
C ASP A 248 17.91 5.50 4.41
N GLU A 249 19.08 5.85 4.94
CA GLU A 249 19.63 7.21 4.88
C GLU A 249 20.00 7.60 3.45
N GLU A 250 20.59 6.68 2.68
CA GLU A 250 20.88 6.88 1.25
C GLU A 250 19.61 7.15 0.45
N TRP A 251 18.55 6.38 0.71
CA TRP A 251 17.25 6.62 0.09
C TRP A 251 16.67 7.99 0.47
N ALA A 252 16.67 8.35 1.75
CA ALA A 252 16.12 9.62 2.21
C ALA A 252 16.88 10.82 1.61
N ARG A 253 18.20 10.69 1.45
CA ARG A 253 19.05 11.69 0.79
C ARG A 253 18.78 11.80 -0.70
N ASP A 254 18.62 10.69 -1.41
CA ASP A 254 18.32 10.66 -2.85
C ASP A 254 16.92 11.23 -3.15
N VAL A 255 15.94 10.96 -2.28
CA VAL A 255 14.61 11.55 -2.40
C VAL A 255 14.66 13.06 -2.07
N GLY A 256 15.33 13.45 -1.00
CA GLY A 256 15.49 14.85 -0.61
C GLY A 256 16.22 15.69 -1.65
N SER A 257 17.25 15.14 -2.30
CA SER A 257 18.01 15.85 -3.34
C SER A 257 17.18 16.11 -4.60
N ARG A 258 16.30 15.18 -4.99
CA ARG A 258 15.37 15.33 -6.13
C ARG A 258 14.35 16.43 -5.94
N PHE A 259 13.93 16.68 -4.70
CA PHE A 259 13.01 17.78 -4.37
C PHE A 259 13.74 19.10 -4.07
N GLY A 260 15.02 19.05 -3.66
CA GLY A 260 15.84 20.23 -3.39
C GLY A 260 16.52 20.85 -4.62
N SER A 261 16.75 20.09 -5.69
CA SER A 261 17.46 20.58 -6.88
C SER A 261 16.64 21.51 -7.79
N GLY A 262 15.39 21.82 -7.44
CA GLY A 262 14.50 22.69 -8.22
C GLY A 262 14.55 24.18 -7.90
N SER A 263 15.31 24.63 -6.88
CA SER A 263 15.21 26.01 -6.37
C SER A 263 16.44 26.92 -6.59
N GLY A 264 17.43 26.52 -7.40
CA GLY A 264 18.74 27.17 -7.42
C GLY A 264 19.26 27.68 -8.76
N GLY A 265 18.40 28.03 -9.72
CA GLY A 265 18.83 28.33 -11.10
C GLY A 265 18.20 29.58 -11.71
N SER A 266 18.36 30.76 -11.11
CA SER A 266 18.23 32.02 -11.85
C SER A 266 19.22 33.04 -11.30
N GLY A 267 20.43 32.97 -11.83
CA GLY A 267 21.54 33.85 -11.54
C GLY A 267 22.44 33.99 -12.76
N SER A 268 21.84 34.32 -13.92
CA SER A 268 22.62 34.67 -15.11
C SER A 268 22.87 36.17 -15.11
N GLY A 269 24.13 36.53 -14.91
CA GLY A 269 24.59 37.90 -14.76
C GLY A 269 24.33 38.79 -15.97
N ARG A 270 24.13 40.08 -15.69
CA ARG A 270 24.43 41.17 -16.61
C ARG A 270 25.41 42.11 -15.92
N ARG A 271 26.70 41.91 -16.23
CA ARG A 271 27.74 42.93 -16.09
C ARG A 271 27.44 43.98 -17.16
N ALA A 272 26.82 45.08 -16.78
CA ALA A 272 26.66 46.24 -17.66
C ALA A 272 28.00 46.98 -17.71
N GLY A 273 28.42 47.29 -18.93
CA GLY A 273 29.73 47.83 -19.25
C GLY A 273 30.02 49.20 -18.63
N GLU A 274 31.26 49.32 -18.19
CA GLU A 274 31.99 50.55 -17.94
C GLU A 274 31.94 51.43 -19.20
N PHE A 275 31.27 52.59 -19.12
CA PHE A 275 31.27 53.61 -20.16
C PHE A 275 32.43 54.57 -19.86
N THR A 276 33.53 54.45 -20.59
CA THR A 276 34.57 55.47 -20.69
C THR A 276 34.41 56.18 -22.04
N SER A 277 33.98 57.45 -22.01
CA SER A 277 34.39 58.48 -22.98
C SER A 277 33.85 59.85 -22.60
N LEU A 278 34.78 60.81 -22.60
CA LEU A 278 34.71 62.28 -22.46
C LEU A 278 34.63 62.84 -21.04
#